data_AF-A0A8T4R2N4-F1
#
_entry.id   AF-A0A8T4R2N4-F1
#
_cell.length_a   1.000
_cell.length_b   1.000
_cell.length_c   1.000
_cell.angle_alpha   90.00
_cell.angle_beta   90.00
_cell.angle_gamma   90.00
#
_symmetry.space_group_name_H-M   'P 1'
#
loop_
_entity.id
_entity.type
_entity.pdbx_description
1 polymer ?
#
loop_
_entity_poly.entity_id
_entity_poly.type
_entity_poly.pdbx_seq_one_letter_code
_entity_poly.pdbx_strand_id
1 'polypeptide(L)'
;MDYYVDTCIWLNLFKKEGDETKGIPYWKLAKDFIEQIEDDNDFIVISTITLKELTFKLGNKFNEVKQFFQESDSIKIIKTTPNDYDQARQWEQEHQLLSFYDYLHVAIAKRLNVPLITRDRDLMEFAQEHVQKIYSANLLIASRLNFSLDSFFRISFTSFTESPVLGIIPTNLSRINLLTASRITSDLFAYIPVSTKSSTFSTIPGLSLTCSVSITIVM
;
A
#
# COMPACT_ATOMS: atom_id res chain seq x y z
N MET A 1 -11.53 7.08 -12.39
CA MET A 1 -11.86 6.37 -11.13
C MET A 1 -11.78 7.38 -10.02
N ASP A 2 -12.66 7.27 -9.02
CA ASP A 2 -12.72 8.22 -7.92
C ASP A 2 -12.16 7.56 -6.65
N TYR A 3 -11.45 8.32 -5.81
CA TYR A 3 -10.82 7.84 -4.57
C TYR A 3 -11.22 8.74 -3.41
N TYR A 4 -11.71 8.18 -2.30
CA TYR A 4 -12.00 8.94 -1.10
C TYR A 4 -10.77 9.01 -0.21
N VAL A 5 -10.27 10.21 0.05
CA VAL A 5 -8.98 10.42 0.74
C VAL A 5 -9.22 10.95 2.15
N ASP A 6 -8.75 10.17 3.13
CA ASP A 6 -8.80 10.50 4.54
C ASP A 6 -7.92 11.73 4.88
N THR A 7 -8.31 12.45 5.93
CA THR A 7 -7.62 13.63 6.47
C THR A 7 -6.14 13.36 6.77
N CYS A 8 -5.79 12.16 7.24
CA CYS A 8 -4.41 11.83 7.59
C CYS A 8 -3.44 11.94 6.38
N ILE A 9 -3.91 11.67 5.15
CA ILE A 9 -3.10 11.77 3.94
C ILE A 9 -2.82 13.24 3.59
N TRP A 10 -3.85 14.10 3.71
CA TRP A 10 -3.70 15.54 3.53
C TRP A 10 -2.76 16.15 4.57
N LEU A 11 -2.83 15.69 5.82
CA LEU A 11 -1.90 16.12 6.86
C LEU A 11 -0.46 15.74 6.51
N ASN A 12 -0.22 14.54 5.96
CA ASN A 12 1.11 14.17 5.47
C ASN A 12 1.65 15.20 4.49
N LEU A 13 0.84 15.56 3.49
CA LEU A 13 1.23 16.52 2.46
C LEU A 13 1.50 17.92 3.04
N PHE A 14 0.53 18.50 3.76
CA PHE A 14 0.58 19.90 4.17
C PHE A 14 1.47 20.16 5.38
N LYS A 15 1.67 19.17 6.26
CA LYS A 15 2.61 19.27 7.39
C LYS A 15 3.99 18.72 7.06
N LYS A 16 4.20 18.20 5.84
CA LYS A 16 5.44 17.54 5.43
C LYS A 16 5.85 16.43 6.40
N GLU A 17 4.91 15.58 6.80
CA GLU A 17 5.17 14.52 7.77
C GLU A 17 6.08 13.41 7.19
N GLY A 18 6.91 12.84 8.06
CA GLY A 18 7.86 11.78 7.72
C GLY A 18 9.31 12.18 7.98
N ASP A 19 10.18 11.17 8.06
CA ASP A 19 11.61 11.32 8.33
C ASP A 19 12.39 10.70 7.17
N GLU A 20 13.15 11.53 6.45
CA GLU A 20 13.95 11.11 5.29
C GLU A 20 15.03 10.09 5.64
N THR A 21 15.44 10.01 6.91
CA THR A 21 16.45 9.05 7.37
C THR A 21 15.90 7.64 7.57
N LYS A 22 14.57 7.49 7.62
CA LYS A 22 13.88 6.22 7.89
C LYS A 22 13.22 5.60 6.66
N GLY A 23 13.46 6.18 5.49
CA GLY A 23 12.88 5.76 4.21
C GLY A 23 12.19 6.91 3.50
N ILE A 24 11.23 6.57 2.63
CA ILE A 24 10.46 7.58 1.88
C ILE A 24 9.51 8.30 2.86
N PRO A 25 9.60 9.63 3.01
CA PRO A 25 8.68 10.40 3.84
C PRO A 25 7.23 10.28 3.37
N TYR A 26 6.30 10.28 4.33
CA TYR A 26 4.87 10.20 4.03
C TYR A 26 4.37 11.33 3.15
N TRP A 27 4.95 12.52 3.25
CA TRP A 27 4.56 13.65 2.40
C TRP A 27 4.94 13.45 0.93
N LYS A 28 6.04 12.74 0.63
CA LYS A 28 6.42 12.41 -0.75
C LYS A 28 5.42 11.42 -1.32
N LEU A 29 5.09 10.38 -0.55
CA LEU A 29 4.07 9.40 -0.94
C LEU A 29 2.70 10.04 -1.17
N ALA A 30 2.28 10.98 -0.31
CA ALA A 30 1.03 11.70 -0.50
C ALA A 30 1.06 12.58 -1.75
N LYS A 31 2.18 13.28 -2.01
CA LYS A 31 2.37 14.10 -3.21
C LYS A 31 2.33 13.25 -4.48
N ASP A 32 3.14 12.20 -4.53
CA ASP A 32 3.23 11.30 -5.69
C ASP A 32 1.88 10.65 -6.00
N PHE A 33 1.11 10.27 -4.96
CA PHE A 33 -0.24 9.77 -5.13
C PHE A 33 -1.17 10.81 -5.78
N ILE A 34 -1.15 12.06 -5.32
CA ILE A 34 -2.03 13.12 -5.85
C ILE A 34 -1.66 13.47 -7.30
N GLU A 35 -0.38 13.69 -7.57
CA GLU A 35 0.12 13.97 -8.93
C GLU A 35 -0.23 12.83 -9.90
N GLN A 36 -0.14 11.58 -9.43
CA GLN A 36 -0.56 10.44 -10.23
C GLN A 36 -2.05 10.45 -10.57
N ILE A 37 -2.92 10.81 -9.63
CA ILE A 37 -4.36 10.91 -9.91
C ILE A 37 -4.64 11.99 -10.95
N GLU A 38 -3.91 13.11 -10.88
CA GLU A 38 -3.99 14.18 -11.87
C GLU A 38 -3.53 13.70 -13.26
N ASP A 39 -2.39 13.00 -13.34
CA ASP A 39 -1.87 12.44 -14.60
C ASP A 39 -2.83 11.42 -15.24
N ASP A 40 -3.48 10.59 -14.42
CA ASP A 40 -4.43 9.57 -14.86
C ASP A 40 -5.80 10.15 -15.25
N ASN A 41 -6.04 11.46 -15.06
CA ASN A 41 -7.36 12.10 -15.18
C ASN A 41 -8.43 11.42 -14.29
N ASP A 42 -7.99 10.88 -13.16
CA ASP A 42 -8.85 10.34 -12.10
C ASP A 42 -9.28 11.47 -11.13
N PHE A 43 -10.13 11.16 -10.14
CA PHE A 43 -10.59 12.18 -9.19
C PHE A 43 -10.36 11.79 -7.73
N ILE A 44 -9.97 12.77 -6.93
CA ILE A 44 -9.93 12.67 -5.47
C ILE A 44 -11.22 13.26 -4.91
N VAL A 45 -11.93 12.49 -4.09
CA VAL A 45 -13.10 12.93 -3.36
C VAL A 45 -12.71 13.29 -1.94
N ILE A 46 -13.07 14.49 -1.50
CA ILE A 46 -12.96 14.93 -0.11
C ILE A 46 -14.32 15.36 0.42
N SER A 47 -14.58 15.10 1.70
CA SER A 47 -15.84 15.50 2.32
C SER A 47 -15.72 16.81 3.11
N THR A 48 -16.87 17.40 3.41
CA THR A 48 -16.96 18.48 4.39
C THR A 48 -16.41 18.13 5.77
N ILE A 49 -16.33 16.84 6.11
CA ILE A 49 -15.71 16.37 7.36
C ILE A 49 -14.19 16.47 7.27
N THR A 50 -13.59 16.03 6.16
CA THR A 50 -12.15 16.23 5.89
C THR A 50 -11.78 17.72 6.04
N LEU A 51 -12.58 18.62 5.46
CA LEU A 51 -12.37 20.06 5.58
C LEU A 51 -12.45 20.54 7.03
N LYS A 52 -13.45 20.07 7.79
CA LYS A 52 -13.62 20.42 9.21
C LYS A 52 -12.40 19.99 10.03
N GLU A 53 -11.94 18.76 9.86
CA GLU A 53 -10.77 18.23 10.57
C GLU A 53 -9.49 18.99 10.22
N LEU A 54 -9.26 19.26 8.93
CA LEU A 54 -8.13 20.06 8.47
C LEU A 54 -8.15 21.48 9.04
N THR A 55 -9.34 22.10 9.16
CA THR A 55 -9.48 23.42 9.78
C THR A 55 -8.92 23.42 11.20
N PHE A 56 -9.30 22.43 12.01
CA PHE A 56 -8.81 22.29 13.39
C PHE A 56 -7.31 21.96 13.46
N LYS A 57 -6.80 21.15 12.53
CA LYS A 57 -5.41 20.66 12.57
C LYS A 57 -4.38 21.61 11.96
N LEU A 58 -4.80 22.51 11.06
CA LEU A 58 -3.93 23.45 10.35
C LEU A 58 -4.12 24.92 10.79
N GLY A 59 -5.24 25.26 11.43
CA GLY A 59 -5.51 26.62 11.91
C GLY A 59 -5.44 27.63 10.76
N ASN A 60 -4.64 28.69 10.92
CA ASN A 60 -4.54 29.78 9.95
C ASN A 60 -4.10 29.34 8.54
N LYS A 61 -3.34 28.24 8.43
CA LYS A 61 -2.89 27.68 7.13
C LYS A 61 -4.02 27.01 6.35
N PHE A 62 -5.18 26.76 6.97
CA PHE A 62 -6.28 26.09 6.31
C PHE A 62 -6.84 26.86 5.11
N ASN A 63 -6.75 28.20 5.10
CA ASN A 63 -7.28 28.99 3.99
C ASN A 63 -6.55 28.70 2.67
N GLU A 64 -5.22 28.55 2.72
CA GLU A 64 -4.40 28.17 1.56
C GLU A 64 -4.76 26.77 1.06
N VAL A 65 -4.93 25.82 1.99
CA VAL A 65 -5.35 24.45 1.67
C VAL A 65 -6.75 24.39 1.07
N LYS A 66 -7.69 25.17 1.61
CA LYS A 66 -9.03 25.28 1.08
C LYS A 66 -9.03 25.87 -0.33
N GLN A 67 -8.23 26.89 -0.58
CA GLN A 67 -8.08 27.47 -1.91
C GLN A 67 -7.52 26.44 -2.90
N PHE A 68 -6.46 25.71 -2.52
CA PHE A 68 -5.92 24.61 -3.32
C PHE A 68 -7.01 23.58 -3.70
N PHE A 69 -7.87 23.17 -2.77
CA PHE A 69 -8.97 22.24 -3.09
C PHE A 69 -10.03 22.82 -4.01
N GLN A 70 -10.23 24.13 -4.00
CA GLN A 70 -11.24 24.79 -4.83
C GLN A 70 -10.73 25.07 -6.24
N GLU A 71 -9.42 25.22 -6.41
CA GLU A 71 -8.75 25.49 -7.68
C GLU A 71 -8.31 24.22 -8.42
N SER A 72 -8.25 23.07 -7.73
CA SER A 72 -7.88 21.80 -8.34
C SER A 72 -9.03 21.18 -9.13
N ASP A 73 -8.81 20.92 -10.42
CA ASP A 73 -9.79 20.25 -11.30
C ASP A 73 -9.98 18.76 -10.96
N SER A 74 -8.98 18.14 -10.31
CA SER A 74 -8.98 16.72 -9.95
C SER A 74 -9.58 16.44 -8.58
N ILE A 75 -10.01 17.48 -7.84
CA ILE A 75 -10.58 17.35 -6.49
C ILE A 75 -12.07 17.67 -6.48
N LYS A 76 -12.88 16.71 -6.03
CA LYS A 76 -14.32 16.84 -5.83
C LYS A 76 -14.63 17.00 -4.36
N ILE A 77 -15.16 18.16 -3.98
CA ILE A 77 -15.67 18.41 -2.62
C ILE A 77 -17.12 17.97 -2.53
N ILE A 78 -17.42 17.02 -1.65
CA ILE A 78 -18.79 16.53 -1.41
C ILE A 78 -19.29 16.90 -0.02
N LYS A 79 -20.61 17.01 0.10
CA LYS A 79 -21.29 17.15 1.39
C LYS A 79 -21.53 15.77 1.99
N THR A 80 -21.28 15.67 3.29
CA THR A 80 -21.71 14.52 4.09
C THR A 80 -23.24 14.55 4.24
N THR A 81 -23.88 13.40 4.11
CA THR A 81 -25.35 13.25 4.11
C THR A 81 -25.84 12.71 5.46
N PRO A 82 -27.11 12.92 5.86
CA PRO A 82 -27.65 12.33 7.09
C PRO A 82 -27.43 10.82 7.21
N ASN A 83 -27.60 10.08 6.11
CA ASN A 83 -27.39 8.63 6.08
C ASN A 83 -25.94 8.23 6.40
N ASP A 84 -24.94 9.06 6.06
CA ASP A 84 -23.55 8.82 6.44
C ASP A 84 -23.38 8.90 7.97
N TYR A 85 -24.04 9.87 8.61
CA TYR A 85 -24.03 10.01 10.06
C TYR A 85 -24.77 8.87 10.75
N ASP A 86 -25.94 8.49 10.26
CA ASP A 86 -26.73 7.40 10.83
C ASP A 86 -25.96 6.08 10.77
N GLN A 87 -25.34 5.78 9.62
CA GLN A 87 -24.50 4.59 9.47
C GLN A 87 -23.27 4.63 10.38
N ALA A 88 -22.58 5.76 10.46
CA ALA A 88 -21.41 5.91 11.32
C ALA A 88 -21.77 5.78 12.81
N ARG A 89 -22.93 6.30 13.23
CA ARG A 89 -23.42 6.15 14.62
C ARG A 89 -23.78 4.72 14.94
N GLN A 90 -24.37 4.00 14.01
CA GLN A 90 -24.66 2.58 14.17
C GLN A 90 -23.35 1.80 14.42
N TRP A 91 -22.34 1.96 13.56
CA TRP A 91 -21.06 1.27 13.72
C TRP A 91 -20.32 1.68 14.99
N GLU A 92 -20.36 2.96 15.36
CA GLU A 92 -19.76 3.42 16.60
C GLU A 92 -20.37 2.71 17.82
N GLN A 93 -21.69 2.52 17.84
CA GLN A 93 -22.37 1.81 18.93
C GLN A 93 -22.04 0.31 18.96
N GLU A 94 -21.93 -0.31 17.78
CA GLU A 94 -21.69 -1.75 17.63
C GLU A 94 -20.24 -2.14 17.97
N HIS A 95 -19.26 -1.31 17.58
CA HIS A 95 -17.84 -1.68 17.65
C HIS A 95 -17.05 -0.90 18.70
N GLN A 96 -17.30 0.41 18.86
CA GLN A 96 -16.60 1.29 19.81
C GLN A 96 -15.05 1.30 19.71
N LEU A 97 -14.48 0.87 18.59
CA LEU A 97 -13.02 0.77 18.38
C LEU A 97 -12.40 2.08 17.89
N LEU A 98 -13.10 2.80 17.01
CA LEU A 98 -12.59 4.00 16.33
C LEU A 98 -13.31 5.27 16.79
N SER A 99 -12.79 6.43 16.40
CA SER A 99 -13.51 7.69 16.62
C SER A 99 -14.73 7.79 15.69
N PHE A 100 -15.73 8.57 16.09
CA PHE A 100 -16.91 8.82 15.26
C PHE A 100 -16.57 9.29 13.83
N TYR A 101 -15.54 10.14 13.70
CA TYR A 101 -15.16 10.70 12.41
C TYR A 101 -14.48 9.67 11.51
N ASP A 102 -13.77 8.70 12.09
CA ASP A 102 -13.19 7.58 11.34
C ASP A 102 -14.29 6.70 10.74
N TYR A 103 -15.32 6.34 11.52
CA TYR A 103 -16.51 5.65 11.00
C TYR A 103 -17.21 6.44 9.89
N LEU A 104 -17.23 7.77 10.00
CA LEU A 104 -17.84 8.64 9.01
C LEU A 104 -17.08 8.63 7.69
N HIS A 105 -15.75 8.57 7.71
CA HIS A 105 -14.92 8.38 6.51
C HIS A 105 -15.25 7.06 5.81
N VAL A 106 -15.40 5.97 6.56
CA VAL A 106 -15.81 4.65 6.01
C VAL A 106 -17.22 4.71 5.42
N ALA A 107 -18.16 5.36 6.10
CA ALA A 107 -19.56 5.43 5.66
C ALA A 107 -19.67 6.18 4.32
N ILE A 108 -18.93 7.28 4.19
CA ILE A 108 -18.87 8.07 2.96
C ILE A 108 -18.24 7.25 1.83
N ALA A 109 -17.08 6.63 2.05
CA ALA A 109 -16.42 5.80 1.04
C ALA A 109 -17.33 4.65 0.56
N LYS A 110 -18.01 3.99 1.50
CA LYS A 110 -18.99 2.93 1.22
C LYS A 110 -20.16 3.43 0.39
N ARG A 111 -20.79 4.55 0.76
CA ARG A 111 -21.94 5.11 0.02
C ARG A 111 -21.57 5.47 -1.42
N LEU A 112 -20.39 6.02 -1.62
CA LEU A 112 -19.90 6.41 -2.95
C LEU A 112 -19.41 5.22 -3.77
N ASN A 113 -19.22 4.06 -3.14
CA ASN A 113 -18.60 2.89 -3.74
C ASN A 113 -17.23 3.18 -4.36
N VAL A 114 -16.39 3.91 -3.62
CA VAL A 114 -15.02 4.29 -4.02
C VAL A 114 -14.01 3.74 -3.04
N PRO A 115 -12.73 3.54 -3.44
CA PRO A 115 -11.72 3.12 -2.51
C PRO A 115 -11.43 4.18 -1.44
N LEU A 116 -11.22 3.72 -0.21
CA LEU A 116 -10.73 4.54 0.90
C LEU A 116 -9.20 4.56 0.91
N ILE A 117 -8.62 5.75 0.90
CA ILE A 117 -7.18 5.98 1.03
C ILE A 117 -6.88 6.52 2.41
N THR A 118 -6.17 5.73 3.22
CA THR A 118 -5.75 6.13 4.57
C THR A 118 -4.41 5.48 4.92
N ARG A 119 -3.78 5.92 6.01
CA ARG A 119 -2.63 5.24 6.63
C ARG A 119 -2.95 4.67 8.01
N ASP A 120 -4.14 4.96 8.53
CA ASP A 120 -4.54 4.54 9.87
C ASP A 120 -4.84 3.03 9.85
N ARG A 121 -4.12 2.27 10.70
CA ARG A 121 -4.21 0.81 10.71
C ARG A 121 -5.53 0.31 11.26
N ASP A 122 -5.99 0.90 12.35
CA ASP A 122 -7.21 0.50 13.02
C ASP A 122 -8.41 0.82 12.10
N LEU A 123 -8.37 1.95 11.40
CA LEU A 123 -9.34 2.31 10.37
C LEU A 123 -9.30 1.35 9.17
N MET A 124 -8.11 0.95 8.70
CA MET A 124 -7.98 0.00 7.60
C MET A 124 -8.59 -1.36 7.95
N GLU A 125 -8.30 -1.87 9.15
CA GLU A 125 -8.84 -3.16 9.63
C GLU A 125 -10.37 -3.13 9.67
N PHE A 126 -10.95 -2.09 10.25
CA PHE A 126 -12.41 -1.94 10.26
C PHE A 126 -12.99 -1.77 8.85
N ALA A 127 -12.38 -0.94 8.01
CA ALA A 127 -12.93 -0.66 6.68
C ALA A 127 -12.97 -1.90 5.78
N GLN A 128 -12.05 -2.86 5.97
CA GLN A 128 -11.96 -4.08 5.13
C GLN A 128 -13.25 -4.91 5.12
N GLU A 129 -14.05 -4.81 6.18
CA GLU A 129 -15.32 -5.50 6.31
C GLU A 129 -16.49 -4.75 5.65
N HIS A 130 -16.28 -3.49 5.25
CA HIS A 130 -17.36 -2.56 4.90
C HIS A 130 -17.20 -1.84 3.56
N VAL A 131 -15.98 -1.71 3.05
CA VAL A 131 -15.66 -1.02 1.79
C VAL A 131 -15.01 -2.02 0.84
N GLN A 132 -15.37 -1.94 -0.45
CA GLN A 132 -14.93 -2.90 -1.45
C GLN A 132 -13.40 -2.91 -1.66
N LYS A 133 -12.77 -1.74 -1.52
CA LYS A 133 -11.34 -1.55 -1.76
C LYS A 133 -10.77 -0.53 -0.77
N ILE A 134 -9.68 -0.89 -0.11
CA ILE A 134 -8.92 0.01 0.77
C ILE A 134 -7.47 -0.07 0.37
N TYR A 135 -6.83 1.07 0.37
CA TYR A 135 -5.42 1.14 0.07
C TYR A 135 -4.70 1.99 1.11
N SER A 136 -3.57 1.47 1.57
CA SER A 136 -2.53 2.33 2.08
C SER A 136 -1.94 3.12 0.92
N ALA A 137 -1.66 4.42 1.10
CA ALA A 137 -0.99 5.23 0.08
C ALA A 137 0.30 4.55 -0.44
N ASN A 138 1.03 3.85 0.44
CA ASN A 138 2.25 3.12 0.07
C ASN A 138 1.97 1.94 -0.88
N LEU A 139 0.83 1.26 -0.69
CA LEU A 139 0.44 0.10 -1.49
C LEU A 139 -0.09 0.49 -2.87
N LEU A 140 -0.69 1.68 -3.01
CA LEU A 140 -1.11 2.19 -4.32
C LEU A 140 0.06 2.49 -5.24
N ILE A 141 1.09 3.16 -4.71
CA ILE A 141 2.31 3.45 -5.45
C ILE A 141 3.02 2.15 -5.84
N ALA A 142 3.16 1.21 -4.89
CA ALA A 142 3.83 -0.07 -5.15
C ALA A 142 3.07 -0.98 -6.14
N SER A 143 1.74 -1.07 -6.02
CA SER A 143 0.92 -1.93 -6.90
C SER A 143 0.91 -1.43 -8.35
N ARG A 144 1.01 -0.12 -8.59
CA ARG A 144 1.06 0.44 -9.95
C ARG A 144 2.46 0.52 -10.54
N LEU A 145 3.52 0.64 -9.72
CA LEU A 145 4.90 0.42 -10.18
C LEU A 145 5.11 -1.02 -10.66
N ASN A 146 4.50 -2.00 -10.00
CA ASN A 146 4.51 -3.39 -10.47
C ASN A 146 3.66 -3.58 -11.74
N PHE A 147 2.52 -2.89 -11.89
CA PHE A 147 1.76 -2.90 -13.15
C PHE A 147 2.52 -2.24 -14.31
N SER A 148 3.28 -1.18 -14.03
CA SER A 148 4.17 -0.52 -15.01
C SER A 148 5.35 -1.42 -15.42
N LEU A 149 5.90 -2.19 -14.46
CA LEU A 149 6.95 -3.17 -14.74
C LEU A 149 6.42 -4.41 -15.49
N ASP A 150 5.19 -4.86 -15.25
CA ASP A 150 4.56 -5.95 -16.01
C ASP A 150 4.31 -5.57 -17.48
N SER A 151 4.11 -4.28 -17.78
CA SER A 151 4.11 -3.77 -19.16
C SER A 151 5.50 -3.73 -19.83
N PHE A 152 6.59 -3.93 -19.10
CA PHE A 152 7.97 -3.87 -19.63
C PHE A 152 8.81 -5.14 -19.45
N PHE A 153 8.44 -6.07 -18.56
CA PHE A 153 9.23 -7.29 -18.34
C PHE A 153 8.35 -8.53 -18.10
N ARG A 154 8.21 -9.38 -19.13
CA ARG A 154 7.87 -10.79 -18.92
C ARG A 154 9.10 -11.52 -18.38
N ILE A 155 9.25 -11.58 -17.07
CA ILE A 155 10.24 -12.48 -16.45
C ILE A 155 9.67 -13.90 -16.50
N SER A 156 10.19 -14.70 -17.42
CA SER A 156 9.86 -16.12 -17.52
C SER A 156 10.87 -16.91 -16.68
N PHE A 157 10.40 -17.60 -15.64
CA PHE A 157 11.24 -18.55 -14.91
C PHE A 157 11.25 -19.88 -15.67
N THR A 158 12.34 -20.20 -16.35
CA THR A 158 12.57 -21.55 -16.87
C THR A 158 13.20 -22.43 -15.78
N SER A 159 12.74 -23.67 -15.74
CA SER A 159 12.91 -24.70 -14.70
C SER A 159 14.29 -24.85 -14.07
N PHE A 160 14.28 -25.18 -12.77
CA PHE A 160 15.42 -25.71 -12.02
C PHE A 160 15.87 -27.08 -12.56
N THR A 161 17.17 -27.24 -12.82
CA THR A 161 17.80 -28.56 -12.96
C THR A 161 18.73 -28.79 -11.78
N GLU A 162 18.38 -29.73 -10.91
CA GLU A 162 19.29 -30.23 -9.88
C GLU A 162 20.41 -31.03 -10.55
N SER A 163 21.66 -30.59 -10.42
CA SER A 163 22.82 -31.46 -10.68
C SER A 163 23.12 -32.26 -9.40
N PRO A 164 23.18 -33.60 -9.44
CA PRO A 164 23.51 -34.38 -8.27
C PRO A 164 25.01 -34.27 -7.99
N VAL A 165 25.37 -33.60 -6.89
CA VAL A 165 26.73 -33.71 -6.34
C VAL A 165 26.75 -34.94 -5.43
N LEU A 166 27.43 -35.98 -5.90
CA LEU A 166 27.74 -37.20 -5.14
C LEU A 166 28.67 -36.85 -3.97
N GLY A 167 28.09 -36.59 -2.80
CA GLY A 167 28.78 -36.43 -1.52
C GLY A 167 28.34 -37.51 -0.55
N ILE A 168 29.29 -38.29 -0.05
CA ILE A 168 29.12 -39.45 0.83
C ILE A 168 28.45 -39.02 2.15
N ILE A 169 27.31 -39.64 2.49
CA ILE A 169 26.56 -39.45 3.74
C ILE A 169 27.06 -40.45 4.79
N PRO A 170 27.45 -40.02 6.02
CA PRO A 170 27.49 -40.93 7.16
C PRO A 170 26.08 -41.12 7.73
N THR A 171 25.70 -42.39 7.80
CA THR A 171 24.47 -42.94 8.33
C THR A 171 24.26 -42.62 9.82
N ASN A 172 23.30 -41.77 10.16
CA ASN A 172 22.31 -41.99 11.23
C ASN A 172 21.42 -40.76 11.39
N LEU A 173 20.16 -40.88 11.00
CA LEU A 173 18.98 -40.26 11.62
C LEU A 173 17.75 -40.69 10.82
N SER A 174 17.39 -41.96 11.00
CA SER A 174 16.09 -42.47 10.58
C SER A 174 14.98 -41.79 11.39
N ARG A 175 13.98 -41.27 10.66
CA ARG A 175 12.65 -40.75 11.08
C ARG A 175 12.51 -39.24 11.27
N ILE A 176 12.33 -38.54 10.14
CA ILE A 176 11.32 -37.48 10.05
C ILE A 176 10.57 -37.71 8.72
N ASN A 177 9.24 -37.81 8.82
CA ASN A 177 8.34 -38.09 7.70
C ASN A 177 8.42 -37.01 6.61
N LEU A 178 8.55 -37.47 5.35
CA LEU A 178 8.10 -36.73 4.17
C LEU A 178 6.59 -36.57 4.24
N LEU A 179 6.11 -35.34 3.99
CA LEU A 179 4.73 -34.82 3.82
C LEU A 179 4.71 -33.52 4.63
N THR A 180 4.86 -32.33 4.08
CA THR A 180 4.21 -31.73 2.91
C THR A 180 5.01 -30.49 2.50
N ALA A 181 5.68 -30.55 1.35
CA ALA A 181 6.22 -29.38 0.68
C ALA A 181 5.08 -28.66 -0.06
N SER A 182 4.26 -27.92 0.68
CA SER A 182 3.40 -26.88 0.11
C SER A 182 3.09 -25.89 1.22
N ARG A 183 3.35 -24.59 0.97
CA ARG A 183 3.14 -23.44 1.87
C ARG A 183 4.30 -23.09 2.81
N ILE A 184 5.37 -22.55 2.24
CA ILE A 184 6.05 -21.37 2.83
C ILE A 184 6.48 -20.47 1.66
N THR A 185 5.55 -19.64 1.16
CA THR A 185 5.94 -18.38 0.51
C THR A 185 5.97 -17.33 1.62
N SER A 186 7.09 -17.27 2.34
CA SER A 186 7.40 -16.12 3.17
C SER A 186 8.23 -15.17 2.32
N ASP A 187 7.60 -14.06 1.95
CA ASP A 187 8.21 -12.95 1.21
C ASP A 187 9.42 -12.41 1.97
N LEU A 188 10.61 -12.80 1.51
CA LEU A 188 11.87 -12.16 1.87
C LEU A 188 12.33 -11.36 0.64
N PHE A 189 11.82 -10.13 0.49
CA PHE A 189 12.28 -9.25 -0.58
C PHE A 189 13.53 -8.49 -0.12
N ALA A 190 14.69 -9.00 -0.52
CA ALA A 190 15.94 -8.23 -0.52
C ALA A 190 15.95 -7.31 -1.76
N TYR A 191 16.14 -6.02 -1.53
CA TYR A 191 16.38 -5.04 -2.59
C TYR A 191 17.78 -5.30 -3.18
N ILE A 192 17.85 -5.94 -4.35
CA ILE A 192 19.11 -6.10 -5.10
C ILE A 192 19.17 -4.99 -6.16
N PRO A 193 20.01 -3.94 -5.97
CA PRO A 193 20.23 -2.99 -7.05
C PRO A 193 20.88 -3.71 -8.23
N VAL A 194 20.36 -3.45 -9.43
CA VAL A 194 20.88 -4.01 -10.69
C VAL A 194 22.31 -3.50 -10.89
N SER A 195 23.25 -4.33 -10.46
CA SER A 195 24.67 -4.26 -10.81
C SER A 195 25.04 -5.68 -11.21
N THR A 196 25.51 -5.85 -12.43
CA THR A 196 25.95 -7.15 -12.95
C THR A 196 27.17 -7.65 -12.17
N LYS A 197 26.92 -8.25 -11.02
CA LYS A 197 27.89 -9.04 -10.26
C LYS A 197 27.16 -10.24 -9.67
N SER A 198 27.62 -11.44 -10.01
CA SER A 198 27.14 -12.68 -9.42
C SER A 198 27.40 -12.65 -7.92
N SER A 199 26.37 -12.81 -7.11
CA SER A 199 26.49 -12.98 -5.66
C SER A 199 26.21 -14.44 -5.29
N THR A 200 27.21 -15.10 -4.72
CA THR A 200 27.07 -16.39 -4.06
C THR A 200 26.66 -16.19 -2.61
N PHE A 201 25.58 -16.83 -2.18
CA PHE A 201 25.20 -16.93 -0.78
C PHE A 201 25.45 -18.35 -0.27
N SER A 202 26.14 -18.49 0.86
CA SER A 202 26.21 -19.74 1.62
C SER A 202 25.56 -19.55 2.97
N THR A 203 24.50 -20.30 3.27
CA THR A 203 23.86 -20.30 4.59
C THR A 203 24.16 -21.55 5.42
N ILE A 204 24.96 -22.50 4.90
CA ILE A 204 25.41 -23.69 5.64
C ILE A 204 26.86 -24.05 5.20
N PRO A 205 27.81 -24.31 6.12
CA PRO A 205 29.13 -24.81 5.75
C PRO A 205 29.02 -26.17 5.03
N GLY A 206 29.40 -26.22 3.75
CA GLY A 206 29.43 -27.46 2.95
C GLY A 206 28.34 -27.60 1.88
N LEU A 207 27.40 -26.66 1.76
CA LEU A 207 26.43 -26.61 0.66
C LEU A 207 26.50 -25.25 -0.04
N SER A 208 26.93 -25.24 -1.30
CA SER A 208 26.78 -24.07 -2.17
C SER A 208 25.57 -24.28 -3.09
N LEU A 209 24.58 -23.39 -2.98
CA LEU A 209 23.53 -23.23 -3.96
C LEU A 209 23.93 -22.07 -4.87
N THR A 210 24.20 -22.37 -6.13
CA THR A 210 24.40 -21.35 -7.15
C THR A 210 23.08 -21.11 -7.85
N CYS A 211 22.45 -19.97 -7.56
CA CYS A 211 21.29 -19.51 -8.31
C CYS A 211 21.81 -18.64 -9.46
N SER A 212 21.62 -19.07 -10.70
CA SER A 212 21.91 -18.25 -11.88
C SER A 212 20.60 -17.67 -12.38
N VAL A 213 20.48 -16.34 -12.34
CA VAL A 213 19.34 -15.62 -12.88
C VAL A 213 19.73 -15.14 -14.28
N SER A 214 19.19 -15.76 -15.32
CA SER A 214 19.35 -15.30 -16.69
C SER A 214 18.23 -14.31 -17.02
N ILE A 215 18.58 -13.03 -17.10
CA ILE A 215 17.65 -11.99 -17.56
C ILE A 215 17.75 -11.95 -19.09
N THR A 216 16.69 -12.36 -19.79
CA THR A 216 16.59 -12.18 -21.24
C THR A 216 15.83 -10.87 -21.49
N ILE A 217 16.52 -9.90 -22.07
CA ILE A 217 15.90 -8.66 -22.56
C ILE A 217 15.39 -8.96 -23.96
N VAL A 218 14.06 -8.97 -24.15
CA VAL A 218 13.45 -9.02 -25.47
C VAL A 218 13.12 -7.58 -25.86
N MET A 219 13.79 -7.08 -26.90
CA MET A 219 13.50 -5.76 -27.50
C MET A 219 12.42 -5.89 -28.57
#